data_AF-X1A231-F1
#
_entry.id   AF-X1A231-F1
#
_cell.length_a   1.000
_cell.length_b   1.000
_cell.length_c   1.000
_cell.angle_alpha   90.00
_cell.angle_beta   90.00
_cell.angle_gamma   90.00
#
_symmetry.space_group_name_H-M   'P 1'
#
loop_
_entity.id
_entity.type
_entity.pdbx_description
1 polymer ?
#
loop_
_entity_poly.entity_id
_entity_poly.type
_entity_poly.pdbx_seq_one_letter_code
_entity_poly.pdbx_strand_id
1 'polypeptide(L)'
;MGCGYYVSKQSKLLRKFDKISIRIEKKIAKYYSEKFASEIKKEARAEFENIIPEIPYFSGTINIFRELIVMSAWGVLYNKSEMV
;
A
#
# COMPACT_ATOMS: atom_id res chain seq x y z
N MET A 1 17.64 -2.65 16.91
CA MET A 1 16.53 -3.62 16.78
C MET A 1 15.47 -3.03 15.87
N GLY A 2 15.47 -3.39 14.57
CA GLY A 2 14.69 -2.69 13.52
C GLY A 2 13.44 -3.41 13.00
N CYS A 3 13.29 -4.72 13.19
CA CYS A 3 12.26 -5.51 12.50
C CYS A 3 10.91 -5.67 13.23
N GLY A 4 10.70 -5.02 14.37
CA GLY A 4 9.46 -5.17 15.18
C GLY A 4 8.59 -3.93 15.33
N TYR A 5 9.09 -2.75 14.93
CA TYR A 5 8.41 -1.49 15.22
C TYR A 5 7.08 -1.37 14.47
N TYR A 6 7.06 -1.68 13.17
CA TYR A 6 5.83 -1.59 12.38
C TYR A 6 4.87 -2.75 12.63
N VAL A 7 5.39 -3.93 13.01
CA VAL A 7 4.57 -5.05 13.50
C VAL A 7 3.75 -4.64 14.73
N SER A 8 4.37 -3.99 15.73
CA SER A 8 3.64 -3.46 16.90
C SER A 8 2.58 -2.41 16.57
N LYS A 9 2.61 -1.85 15.35
CA LYS A 9 1.68 -0.82 14.85
C LYS A 9 0.80 -1.33 13.71
N GLN A 10 0.80 -2.62 13.42
CA GLN A 10 0.12 -3.23 12.29
C GLN A 10 -1.37 -2.86 12.25
N SER A 11 -2.08 -3.03 13.37
CA SER A 11 -3.50 -2.65 13.48
C SER A 11 -3.75 -1.17 13.13
N LYS A 12 -2.85 -0.26 13.55
CA LYS A 12 -2.95 1.18 13.23
C LYS A 12 -2.67 1.46 11.75
N LEU A 13 -1.75 0.72 11.13
CA LEU A 13 -1.43 0.84 9.71
C LEU A 13 -2.57 0.32 8.84
N LEU A 14 -3.15 -0.84 9.19
CA LEU A 14 -4.30 -1.41 8.48
C LEU A 14 -5.52 -0.51 8.56
N ARG A 15 -5.81 0.07 9.73
CA ARG A 15 -6.92 1.03 9.86
C ARG A 15 -6.71 2.30 9.01
N LYS A 16 -5.46 2.72 8.78
CA LYS A 16 -5.15 3.82 7.86
C LYS A 16 -5.33 3.39 6.41
N PHE A 17 -4.88 2.19 6.05
CA PHE A 17 -5.10 1.60 4.73
C PHE A 17 -6.60 1.55 4.40
N ASP A 18 -7.42 0.97 5.29
CA ASP A 18 -8.87 0.83 5.07
C ASP A 18 -9.53 2.19 4.78
N LYS A 19 -9.18 3.24 5.54
CA LYS A 19 -9.68 4.60 5.33
C LYS A 19 -9.32 5.19 3.97
N ILE A 20 -8.09 4.99 3.52
CA ILE A 20 -7.59 5.52 2.22
C ILE A 20 -8.20 4.71 1.07
N SER A 21 -8.24 3.38 1.21
CA SER A 21 -8.74 2.45 0.20
C SER A 21 -10.19 2.70 -0.17
N ILE A 22 -11.06 3.17 0.75
CA ILE A 22 -12.46 3.51 0.42
C ILE A 22 -12.54 4.58 -0.68
N ARG A 23 -11.64 5.58 -0.66
CA ARG A 23 -11.62 6.63 -1.68
C ARG A 23 -11.07 6.11 -3.01
N ILE A 24 -10.09 5.21 -2.95
CA ILE A 24 -9.47 4.59 -4.13
C ILE A 24 -10.44 3.61 -4.78
N GLU A 25 -11.10 2.77 -4.01
CA GLU A 25 -12.16 1.82 -4.42
C GLU A 25 -13.26 2.54 -5.19
N LYS A 26 -13.78 3.66 -4.66
CA LYS A 26 -14.78 4.49 -5.38
C LYS A 26 -14.25 5.06 -6.70
N LYS A 27 -12.97 5.43 -6.77
CA LYS A 27 -12.36 5.91 -8.02
C LYS A 27 -12.21 4.79 -9.04
N ILE A 28 -11.76 3.60 -8.62
CA ILE A 28 -11.61 2.43 -9.49
C ILE A 28 -12.99 1.96 -9.98
N ALA A 29 -13.99 1.89 -9.10
CA ALA A 29 -15.35 1.49 -9.45
C ALA A 29 -15.99 2.39 -10.52
N LYS A 30 -15.59 3.66 -10.61
CA LYS A 30 -16.07 4.60 -11.64
C LYS A 30 -15.65 4.19 -13.06
N TYR A 31 -14.49 3.55 -13.22
CA TYR A 31 -13.93 3.19 -14.53
C TYR A 31 -14.10 1.70 -14.86
N TYR A 32 -14.30 0.87 -13.85
CA TYR A 32 -14.45 -0.58 -13.97
C TYR A 32 -15.80 -1.02 -13.40
N SER A 33 -15.82 -1.83 -12.33
CA SER A 33 -17.03 -2.24 -11.61
C SER A 33 -16.81 -2.24 -10.10
N GLU A 34 -17.89 -2.19 -9.33
CA GLU A 34 -17.80 -2.29 -7.85
C GLU A 34 -17.18 -3.61 -7.40
N LYS A 35 -17.54 -4.72 -8.08
CA LYS A 35 -16.99 -6.04 -7.77
C LYS A 35 -15.46 -6.06 -7.97
N PHE A 36 -14.99 -5.58 -9.12
CA PHE A 36 -13.56 -5.50 -9.42
C PHE A 36 -12.81 -4.60 -8.43
N ALA A 37 -13.36 -3.43 -8.12
CA ALA A 37 -12.75 -2.50 -7.16
C ALA A 37 -12.65 -3.11 -5.75
N SER A 38 -13.65 -3.90 -5.34
CA SER A 38 -13.66 -4.61 -4.06
C SER A 38 -12.63 -5.74 -4.01
N GLU A 39 -12.46 -6.50 -5.10
CA GLU A 39 -11.45 -7.55 -5.22
C GLU A 39 -10.03 -6.97 -5.14
N ILE A 40 -9.73 -5.92 -5.92
CA ILE A 40 -8.43 -5.21 -5.88
C ILE A 40 -8.12 -4.69 -4.48
N LYS A 41 -9.11 -4.14 -3.77
CA LYS A 41 -8.93 -3.68 -2.40
C LYS A 41 -8.58 -4.81 -1.43
N LYS A 42 -9.20 -5.99 -1.58
CA LYS A 42 -8.89 -7.16 -0.75
C LYS A 42 -7.47 -7.66 -1.00
N GLU A 43 -7.06 -7.77 -2.26
CA GLU A 43 -5.71 -8.20 -2.63
C GLU A 43 -4.65 -7.23 -2.09
N ALA A 44 -4.82 -5.93 -2.35
CA ALA A 44 -3.91 -4.90 -1.87
C ALA A 44 -3.81 -4.87 -0.33
N ARG A 45 -4.88 -5.21 0.39
CA ARG A 45 -4.86 -5.31 1.86
C ARG A 45 -4.02 -6.50 2.33
N ALA A 46 -4.17 -7.66 1.70
CA ALA A 46 -3.40 -8.86 2.02
C ALA A 46 -1.90 -8.66 1.74
N GLU A 47 -1.56 -8.05 0.61
CA GLU A 47 -0.17 -7.70 0.30
C GLU A 47 0.42 -6.70 1.30
N PHE A 48 -0.36 -5.68 1.68
CA PHE A 48 0.08 -4.71 2.68
C PHE A 48 0.30 -5.35 4.06
N GLU A 49 -0.52 -6.32 4.45
CA GLU A 49 -0.30 -7.12 5.68
C GLU A 49 1.02 -7.88 5.64
N ASN A 50 1.36 -8.48 4.49
CA ASN A 50 2.60 -9.24 4.29
C ASN A 50 3.86 -8.37 4.25
N ILE A 51 3.75 -7.14 3.75
CA ILE A 51 4.90 -6.21 3.67
C ILE A 51 5.26 -5.61 5.03
N ILE A 52 4.28 -5.40 5.93
CA ILE A 52 4.51 -4.71 7.23
C ILE A 52 5.69 -5.27 8.04
N PRO A 53 5.86 -6.60 8.20
CA PRO A 53 7.01 -7.20 8.88
C PRO A 53 8.35 -6.94 8.18
N GLU A 54 8.35 -6.76 6.86
CA GLU A 54 9.55 -6.52 6.06
C GLU A 54 9.96 -5.05 6.04
N ILE A 55 9.10 -4.12 6.49
CA ILE A 55 9.42 -2.69 6.49
C ILE A 55 10.51 -2.42 7.54
N PRO A 56 11.73 -2.02 7.12
CA PRO A 56 12.76 -1.66 8.07
C PRO A 56 12.36 -0.39 8.84
N TYR A 57 12.56 -0.40 10.16
CA TYR A 57 12.30 0.78 10.97
C TYR A 57 13.34 1.87 10.73
N PHE A 58 12.92 3.00 10.18
CA PHE A 58 13.72 4.21 10.07
C PHE A 58 13.42 5.12 11.27
N SER A 59 14.32 5.16 12.25
CA SER A 59 14.25 6.09 13.37
C SER A 59 14.71 7.48 12.92
N GLY A 60 13.75 8.35 12.62
CA GLY A 60 14.04 9.74 12.24
C GLY A 60 12.83 10.37 11.57
N THR A 61 12.72 11.68 11.68
CA THR A 61 11.66 12.57 11.16
C THR A 61 11.54 12.50 9.64
N ILE A 62 11.13 11.37 9.09
CA ILE A 62 11.07 11.13 7.65
C ILE A 62 9.63 10.78 7.29
N ASN A 63 8.84 11.84 7.14
CA ASN A 63 7.48 11.78 6.62
C ASN A 63 7.45 11.59 5.08
N ILE A 64 8.59 11.80 4.42
CA ILE A 64 8.75 11.98 2.97
C ILE A 64 9.27 10.73 2.23
N PHE A 65 10.03 9.83 2.87
CA PHE A 65 10.46 8.56 2.23
C PHE A 65 9.34 7.52 2.12
N ARG A 66 8.28 7.62 2.93
CA ARG A 66 7.11 6.72 2.87
C ARG A 66 6.23 7.00 1.65
N GLU A 67 6.12 8.26 1.23
CA GLU A 67 5.42 8.64 -0.01
C GLU A 67 6.30 8.36 -1.26
N LEU A 68 7.62 8.55 -1.16
CA LEU A 68 8.58 8.26 -2.25
C LEU A 68 8.64 6.76 -2.61
N ILE A 69 8.61 5.84 -1.63
CA ILE A 69 8.61 4.38 -1.89
C ILE A 69 7.30 3.93 -2.56
N VAL A 70 6.19 4.57 -2.20
CA VAL A 70 4.85 4.31 -2.78
C VAL A 70 4.76 4.83 -4.22
N MET A 71 5.44 5.92 -4.57
CA MET A 71 5.52 6.40 -5.95
C MET A 71 6.54 5.62 -6.81
N SER A 72 7.68 5.21 -6.26
CA SER A 72 8.68 4.43 -7.00
C SER A 72 8.18 3.03 -7.39
N ALA A 73 7.26 2.44 -6.62
CA ALA A 73 6.58 1.20 -6.99
C ALA A 73 5.61 1.40 -8.18
N TRP A 74 4.98 2.57 -8.28
CA TRP A 74 4.11 2.93 -9.42
C TRP A 74 4.90 3.13 -10.74
N GLY A 75 6.13 3.64 -10.70
CA GLY A 75 6.94 3.94 -11.89
C GLY A 75 7.68 2.76 -12.53
N VAL A 76 8.03 1.71 -11.76
CA VAL A 76 8.76 0.54 -12.28
C VAL A 76 7.83 -0.45 -12.97
N LEU A 77 6.57 -0.57 -12.53
CA LEU A 77 5.59 -1.46 -13.16
C LEU A 77 5.08 -0.90 -14.49
N TYR A 78 4.86 0.42 -14.57
CA TYR A 78 4.45 1.08 -15.81
C TYR A 78 5.49 0.88 -16.95
N ASN A 79 6.80 0.93 -16.63
CA ASN A 79 7.88 0.65 -17.58
C ASN A 79 8.04 -0.84 -17.95
N LYS A 80 7.41 -1.77 -17.22
CA LYS A 80 7.54 -3.21 -17.48
C LYS A 80 6.36 -3.79 -18.27
N SER A 81 5.20 -3.12 -18.31
CA SER A 81 4.04 -3.53 -19.12
C SER A 81 4.04 -2.99 -20.55
N GLU A 82 4.89 -2.01 -20.89
CA GLU A 82 5.13 -1.62 -22.30
C GLU A 82 6.28 -2.42 -22.95
N MET A 83 6.96 -3.30 -22.19
CA MET A 83 8.04 -4.17 -22.67
C MET A 83 7.82 -5.64 -22.24
N VAL A 84 6.75 -6.32 -22.70
CA VAL A 84 6.71 -7.73 -23.16
C VAL A 84 5.39 -7.93 -23.90
#